data_AF-A0A2T4Z340-F1
#
_entry.id   AF-A0A2T4Z340-F1
#
_cell.length_a   1.000
_cell.length_b   1.000
_cell.length_c   1.000
_cell.angle_alpha   90.00
_cell.angle_beta   90.00
_cell.angle_gamma   90.00
#
_symmetry.space_group_name_H-M   'P 1'
#
loop_
_entity.id
_entity.type
_entity.pdbx_description
1 polymer ?
#
loop_
_entity_poly.entity_id
_entity_poly.type
_entity_poly.pdbx_seq_one_letter_code
_entity_poly.pdbx_strand_id
1 'polypeptide(L)'
;MTPIHRRALLAAIAGLAANGPAAAAAPARTYLMRGLFDVFSLGMDRLASHLRREGHRATVLGVASADALTAEIISRRQAMPEETVVVIGHSLGADAAIRIANRVAAAGAAPLALVVTFDPTSRQELRGGARRVVNLYQSNNGWAVPVNRGPAFAGRFANEDLRDASGINHLNIDKIGALHRRVIGWVAEAVAEGAAPSRRAPAAPRR
;
A
#
# COMPACT_ATOMS: atom_id res chain seq x y z
N MET A 1 -37.37 58.16 26.32
CA MET A 1 -36.55 58.68 25.20
C MET A 1 -35.24 59.13 25.84
N THR A 2 -34.04 58.57 25.64
CA THR A 2 -33.42 57.64 24.69
C THR A 2 -32.12 57.15 25.41
N PRO A 3 -31.65 55.91 25.18
CA PRO A 3 -30.53 55.29 25.91
C PRO A 3 -29.17 55.62 25.24
N ILE A 4 -28.04 54.99 25.67
CA ILE A 4 -26.71 54.76 24.98
C ILE A 4 -25.52 55.11 25.91
N HIS A 5 -24.46 54.32 26.17
CA HIS A 5 -24.06 52.94 25.84
C HIS A 5 -23.10 52.42 26.94
N ARG A 6 -23.33 51.19 27.41
CA ARG A 6 -22.32 50.38 28.13
C ARG A 6 -21.33 49.82 27.10
N ARG A 7 -20.04 50.13 27.22
CA ARG A 7 -18.97 49.41 26.51
C ARG A 7 -18.60 48.18 27.31
N ALA A 8 -19.07 47.02 26.88
CA ALA A 8 -18.57 45.73 27.33
C ALA A 8 -17.31 45.37 26.52
N LEU A 9 -16.18 45.19 27.21
CA LEU A 9 -14.96 44.67 26.62
C LEU A 9 -15.05 43.14 26.65
N LEU A 10 -15.30 42.49 25.51
CA LEU A 10 -15.11 41.06 25.36
C LEU A 10 -13.62 40.75 25.26
N ALA A 11 -13.07 40.07 26.26
CA ALA A 11 -11.77 39.43 26.16
C ALA A 11 -11.93 38.13 25.35
N ALA A 12 -11.42 38.13 24.12
CA ALA A 12 -11.29 36.91 23.32
C ALA A 12 -10.06 36.11 23.80
N ILE A 13 -10.30 35.01 24.51
CA ILE A 13 -9.25 34.04 24.84
C ILE A 13 -9.07 33.15 23.62
N ALA A 14 -8.08 33.45 22.79
CA ALA A 14 -7.65 32.57 21.71
C ALA A 14 -7.00 31.33 22.33
N GLY A 15 -7.71 30.19 22.27
CA GLY A 15 -7.16 28.89 22.64
C GLY A 15 -6.06 28.50 21.66
N LEU A 16 -4.80 28.58 22.09
CA LEU A 16 -3.66 28.04 21.37
C LEU A 16 -3.73 26.51 21.49
N ALA A 17 -4.27 25.85 20.46
CA ALA A 17 -4.13 24.40 20.35
C ALA A 17 -2.64 24.08 20.16
N ALA A 18 -2.01 23.55 21.20
CA ALA A 18 -0.65 23.05 21.12
C ALA A 18 -0.64 21.82 20.20
N ASN A 19 -0.33 22.05 18.92
CA ASN A 19 0.08 20.97 18.02
C ASN A 19 1.48 20.54 18.47
N GLY A 20 1.54 19.58 19.41
CA GLY A 20 2.76 18.84 19.68
C GLY A 20 3.29 18.21 18.38
N PRO A 21 4.60 17.95 18.28
CA PRO A 21 5.17 17.36 17.08
C PRO A 21 4.39 16.09 16.73
N ALA A 22 3.83 16.03 15.53
CA ALA A 22 3.20 14.82 15.03
C ALA A 22 4.23 13.69 15.17
N ALA A 23 3.88 12.64 15.91
CA ALA A 23 4.74 11.48 16.06
C ALA A 23 5.13 11.02 14.65
N ALA A 24 6.44 10.94 14.38
CA ALA A 24 6.93 10.53 13.08
C ALA A 24 6.32 9.16 12.74
N ALA A 25 5.67 9.08 11.59
CA ALA A 25 4.97 7.87 11.17
C ALA A 25 5.95 6.68 11.12
N ALA A 26 5.53 5.54 11.67
CA ALA A 26 6.39 4.35 11.68
C ALA A 26 6.71 3.90 10.24
N PRO A 27 7.95 3.47 9.96
CA PRO A 27 8.34 3.09 8.61
C PRO A 27 7.57 1.85 8.14
N ALA A 28 7.16 1.85 6.87
CA ALA A 28 6.56 0.67 6.26
C ALA A 28 7.53 -0.52 6.24
N ARG A 29 6.95 -1.71 6.42
CA ARG A 29 7.58 -2.98 6.11
C ARG A 29 7.14 -3.45 4.75
N THR A 30 8.07 -3.49 3.81
CA THR A 30 7.81 -3.79 2.40
C THR A 30 8.50 -5.08 2.00
N TYR A 31 7.73 -6.02 1.46
CA TYR A 31 8.25 -7.25 0.88
C TYR A 31 8.15 -7.16 -0.65
N LEU A 32 9.26 -7.37 -1.33
CA LEU A 32 9.40 -7.29 -2.78
C LEU A 32 9.64 -8.70 -3.34
N MET A 33 8.69 -9.23 -4.10
CA MET A 33 8.74 -10.58 -4.65
C MET A 33 9.18 -10.57 -6.10
N ARG A 34 10.25 -11.31 -6.39
CA ARG A 34 10.74 -11.55 -7.76
C ARG A 34 9.88 -12.57 -8.50
N GLY A 35 10.00 -12.58 -9.83
CA GLY A 35 9.45 -13.59 -10.72
C GLY A 35 10.32 -14.85 -10.85
N LEU A 36 10.02 -15.68 -11.86
CA LEU A 36 10.81 -16.87 -12.21
C LEU A 36 12.26 -16.50 -12.56
N PHE A 37 13.19 -17.38 -12.15
CA PHE A 37 14.65 -17.30 -12.39
C PHE A 37 15.39 -16.09 -11.80
N ASP A 38 14.75 -15.20 -11.03
CA ASP A 38 15.33 -14.01 -10.34
C ASP A 38 16.09 -12.98 -11.20
N VAL A 39 16.48 -13.32 -12.43
CA VAL A 39 17.26 -12.50 -13.38
C VAL A 39 16.44 -11.40 -14.04
N PHE A 40 15.11 -11.55 -14.09
CA PHE A 40 14.22 -10.56 -14.71
C PHE A 40 13.77 -9.47 -13.73
N SER A 41 14.09 -9.56 -12.43
CA SER A 41 13.56 -8.66 -11.40
C SER A 41 14.62 -7.74 -10.76
N LEU A 42 15.70 -7.40 -11.47
CA LEU A 42 16.74 -6.48 -10.96
C LEU A 42 16.19 -5.09 -10.58
N GLY A 43 15.04 -4.69 -11.16
CA GLY A 43 14.36 -3.46 -10.77
C GLY A 43 13.83 -3.49 -9.34
N MET A 44 13.53 -4.68 -8.80
CA MET A 44 13.11 -4.87 -7.41
C MET A 44 14.22 -4.55 -6.42
N ASP A 45 15.49 -4.84 -6.73
CA ASP A 45 16.62 -4.44 -5.87
C ASP A 45 16.78 -2.94 -5.79
N ARG A 46 16.67 -2.29 -6.95
CA ARG A 46 16.74 -0.84 -7.05
C ARG A 46 15.59 -0.20 -6.28
N LEU A 47 14.36 -0.69 -6.45
CA LEU A 47 13.20 -0.22 -5.73
C LEU A 47 13.35 -0.43 -4.22
N ALA A 48 13.79 -1.61 -3.77
CA ALA A 48 14.05 -1.87 -2.36
C ALA A 48 15.13 -0.93 -1.80
N SER A 49 16.18 -0.66 -2.56
CA SER A 49 17.23 0.28 -2.18
C SER A 49 16.70 1.71 -2.06
N HIS A 50 15.81 2.13 -2.96
CA HIS A 50 15.15 3.43 -2.87
C HIS A 50 14.28 3.51 -1.62
N LEU A 51 13.42 2.51 -1.37
CA LEU A 51 12.58 2.45 -0.18
C LEU A 51 13.39 2.49 1.13
N ARG A 52 14.54 1.80 1.19
CA ARG A 52 15.46 1.86 2.34
C ARG A 52 16.05 3.24 2.56
N ARG A 53 16.37 3.97 1.49
CA ARG A 53 16.86 5.36 1.60
C ARG A 53 15.78 6.32 2.12
N GLU A 54 14.51 6.03 1.85
CA GLU A 54 13.36 6.74 2.43
C GLU A 54 13.02 6.27 3.87
N GLY A 55 13.85 5.42 4.48
CA GLY A 55 13.69 4.95 5.86
C GLY A 55 12.75 3.75 6.02
N HIS A 56 12.22 3.18 4.95
CA HIS A 56 11.37 1.99 5.01
C HIS A 56 12.19 0.69 5.13
N ARG A 57 11.59 -0.32 5.76
CA ARG A 57 12.17 -1.66 5.82
C ARG A 57 11.78 -2.41 4.56
N ALA A 58 12.72 -2.65 3.63
CA ALA A 58 12.45 -3.38 2.40
C ALA A 58 13.26 -4.68 2.33
N THR A 59 12.60 -5.80 1.99
CA THR A 59 13.24 -7.11 1.79
C THR A 59 12.86 -7.65 0.42
N VAL A 60 13.85 -8.10 -0.36
CA VAL A 60 13.63 -8.74 -1.67
C VAL A 60 13.70 -10.25 -1.50
N LEU A 61 12.72 -10.97 -2.04
CA LEU A 61 12.56 -12.42 -1.91
C LEU A 61 12.27 -13.04 -3.28
N GLY A 62 12.79 -14.25 -3.51
CA GLY A 62 12.41 -15.07 -4.65
C GLY A 62 10.99 -15.63 -4.49
N VAL A 63 10.33 -15.96 -5.61
CA VAL A 63 8.97 -16.52 -5.56
C VAL A 63 8.86 -17.83 -4.78
N ALA A 64 9.96 -18.60 -4.69
CA ALA A 64 10.01 -19.83 -3.89
C ALA A 64 9.72 -19.60 -2.40
N SER A 65 9.92 -18.38 -1.89
CA SER A 65 9.62 -18.01 -0.50
C SER A 65 8.17 -17.59 -0.27
N ALA A 66 7.28 -17.65 -1.28
CA ALA A 66 5.91 -17.13 -1.20
C ALA A 66 5.10 -17.67 -0.03
N ASP A 67 5.13 -18.98 0.20
CA ASP A 67 4.32 -19.62 1.23
C ASP A 67 4.86 -19.29 2.64
N ALA A 68 6.18 -19.34 2.82
CA ALA A 68 6.81 -18.93 4.08
C ALA A 68 6.54 -17.46 4.40
N LEU A 69 6.68 -16.58 3.40
CA LEU A 69 6.35 -15.16 3.55
C LEU A 69 4.87 -14.94 3.88
N THR A 70 3.97 -15.71 3.25
CA THR A 70 2.53 -15.63 3.56
C THR A 70 2.28 -15.91 5.04
N ALA A 71 2.85 -17.00 5.56
CA ALA A 71 2.70 -17.39 6.96
C ALA A 71 3.27 -16.33 7.91
N GLU A 72 4.46 -15.79 7.60
CA GLU A 72 5.06 -14.68 8.35
C GLU A 72 4.13 -13.46 8.38
N ILE A 73 3.65 -13.03 7.22
CA ILE A 73 2.76 -11.86 7.10
C ILE A 73 1.47 -12.08 7.90
N ILE A 74 0.81 -13.23 7.79
CA ILE A 74 -0.42 -13.52 8.54
C ILE A 74 -0.18 -13.42 10.04
N SER A 75 0.82 -14.15 10.55
CA SER A 75 1.18 -14.13 11.99
C SER A 75 1.47 -12.71 12.46
N ARG A 76 2.23 -11.97 11.66
CA ARG A 76 2.63 -10.60 11.97
C ARG A 76 1.46 -9.62 12.00
N ARG A 77 0.53 -9.73 11.05
CA ARG A 77 -0.68 -8.88 10.98
C ARG A 77 -1.69 -9.20 12.06
N GLN A 78 -1.71 -10.43 12.57
CA GLN A 78 -2.48 -10.79 13.76
C GLN A 78 -1.86 -10.21 15.03
N ALA A 79 -0.53 -10.26 15.16
CA ALA A 79 0.17 -9.76 16.35
C ALA A 79 0.31 -8.23 16.40
N MET A 80 0.50 -7.58 15.24
CA MET A 80 0.74 -6.15 15.11
C MET A 80 -0.18 -5.55 14.05
N PRO A 81 -1.49 -5.39 14.33
CA PRO A 81 -2.47 -4.91 13.35
C PRO A 81 -2.24 -3.47 12.88
N GLU A 82 -1.50 -2.67 13.63
CA GLU A 82 -1.17 -1.27 13.27
C GLU A 82 0.08 -1.15 12.38
N GLU A 83 0.89 -2.20 12.21
CA GLU A 83 2.11 -2.11 11.38
C GLU A 83 1.75 -1.89 9.89
N THR A 84 2.36 -0.92 9.24
CA THR A 84 2.17 -0.72 7.79
C THR A 84 2.93 -1.78 7.01
N VAL A 85 2.24 -2.82 6.55
CA VAL A 85 2.81 -3.87 5.70
C VAL A 85 2.43 -3.67 4.24
N VAL A 86 3.43 -3.69 3.36
CA VAL A 86 3.31 -3.55 1.91
C VAL A 86 3.90 -4.79 1.22
N VAL A 87 3.24 -5.26 0.17
CA VAL A 87 3.76 -6.33 -0.70
C VAL A 87 3.80 -5.84 -2.14
N ILE A 88 4.95 -6.00 -2.78
CA ILE A 88 5.19 -5.60 -4.17
C ILE A 88 5.68 -6.85 -4.91
N GLY A 89 5.15 -7.15 -6.09
CA GLY A 89 5.56 -8.34 -6.84
C GLY A 89 5.76 -8.06 -8.32
N HIS A 90 6.65 -8.81 -8.96
CA HIS A 90 6.85 -8.83 -10.42
C HIS A 90 6.57 -10.22 -11.00
N SER A 91 5.85 -10.33 -12.13
CA SER A 91 5.62 -11.60 -12.83
C SER A 91 5.00 -12.67 -11.89
N LEU A 92 5.61 -13.84 -11.69
CA LEU A 92 5.13 -14.79 -10.69
C LEU A 92 5.11 -14.24 -9.25
N GLY A 93 6.00 -13.31 -8.92
CA GLY A 93 5.98 -12.58 -7.66
C GLY A 93 4.77 -11.65 -7.55
N ALA A 94 4.34 -11.06 -8.67
CA ALA A 94 3.08 -10.31 -8.73
C ALA A 94 1.90 -11.25 -8.49
N ASP A 95 1.94 -12.45 -9.07
CA ASP A 95 0.92 -13.44 -8.81
C ASP A 95 0.86 -13.82 -7.33
N ALA A 96 2.03 -14.03 -6.71
CA ALA A 96 2.14 -14.34 -5.29
C ALA A 96 1.64 -13.20 -4.39
N ALA A 97 1.87 -11.94 -4.76
CA ALA A 97 1.40 -10.78 -3.99
C ALA A 97 -0.14 -10.75 -3.87
N ILE A 98 -0.87 -11.06 -4.94
CA ILE A 98 -2.34 -11.18 -4.91
C ILE A 98 -2.78 -12.37 -4.05
N ARG A 99 -2.11 -13.53 -4.18
CA ARG A 99 -2.41 -14.70 -3.32
C ARG A 99 -2.17 -14.41 -1.84
N ILE A 100 -1.10 -13.69 -1.50
CA ILE A 100 -0.80 -13.28 -0.11
C ILE A 100 -1.95 -12.44 0.43
N ALA A 101 -2.40 -11.42 -0.31
CA ALA A 101 -3.51 -10.57 0.12
C ALA A 101 -4.79 -11.39 0.38
N ASN A 102 -5.15 -12.27 -0.55
CA ASN A 102 -6.30 -13.14 -0.39
C ASN A 102 -6.19 -14.07 0.83
N ARG A 103 -5.00 -14.62 1.10
CA ARG A 103 -4.75 -15.48 2.26
C ARG A 103 -4.75 -14.71 3.59
N VAL A 104 -4.25 -13.47 3.60
CA VAL A 104 -4.39 -12.55 4.74
C VAL A 104 -5.87 -12.31 5.06
N ALA A 105 -6.70 -12.10 4.04
CA ALA A 105 -8.14 -11.94 4.21
C ALA A 105 -8.79 -13.21 4.79
N ALA A 106 -8.47 -14.36 4.20
CA ALA A 106 -9.02 -15.66 4.62
C ALA A 106 -8.62 -16.03 6.06
N ALA A 107 -7.45 -15.58 6.52
CA ALA A 107 -6.99 -15.79 7.89
C ALA A 107 -7.57 -14.79 8.91
N GLY A 108 -8.42 -13.85 8.48
CA GLY A 108 -8.98 -12.81 9.36
C GLY A 108 -7.94 -11.84 9.91
N ALA A 109 -6.75 -11.76 9.31
CA ALA A 109 -5.68 -10.89 9.76
C ALA A 109 -5.90 -9.44 9.29
N ALA A 110 -5.28 -8.48 9.98
CA ALA A 110 -5.37 -7.07 9.60
C ALA A 110 -4.86 -6.86 8.16
N PRO A 111 -5.58 -6.10 7.31
CA PRO A 111 -5.26 -5.98 5.90
C PRO A 111 -3.87 -5.36 5.70
N LEU A 112 -3.22 -5.76 4.61
CA LEU A 112 -2.04 -5.09 4.07
C LEU A 112 -2.41 -3.64 3.74
N ALA A 113 -1.48 -2.72 3.94
CA ALA A 113 -1.72 -1.32 3.60
C ALA A 113 -1.73 -1.10 2.09
N LEU A 114 -0.80 -1.76 1.38
CA LEU A 114 -0.65 -1.63 -0.06
C LEU A 114 -0.18 -2.95 -0.68
N VAL A 115 -0.76 -3.31 -1.82
CA VAL A 115 -0.22 -4.31 -2.74
C VAL A 115 0.04 -3.65 -4.09
N VAL A 116 1.22 -3.86 -4.65
CA VAL A 116 1.56 -3.42 -6.01
C VAL A 116 1.98 -4.62 -6.83
N THR A 117 1.40 -4.78 -8.02
CA THR A 117 1.82 -5.80 -8.98
C THR A 117 2.44 -5.15 -10.21
N PHE A 118 3.56 -5.70 -10.64
CA PHE A 118 4.19 -5.46 -11.93
C PHE A 118 3.98 -6.70 -12.80
N ASP A 119 3.05 -6.59 -13.74
CA ASP A 119 2.79 -7.55 -14.82
C ASP A 119 2.53 -8.99 -14.35
N PRO A 120 1.43 -9.22 -13.61
CA PRO A 120 1.03 -10.57 -13.20
C PRO A 120 0.72 -11.44 -14.41
N THR A 121 0.98 -12.74 -14.27
CA THR A 121 0.93 -13.73 -15.35
C THR A 121 -0.24 -14.70 -15.23
N SER A 122 -0.93 -14.72 -14.10
CA SER A 122 -2.06 -15.61 -13.84
C SER A 122 -3.33 -14.83 -13.54
N ARG A 123 -4.44 -15.22 -14.17
CA ARG A 123 -5.75 -14.61 -13.89
C ARG A 123 -6.12 -14.92 -12.45
N GLN A 124 -6.32 -13.87 -11.67
CA GLN A 124 -6.63 -13.98 -10.26
C GLN A 124 -7.74 -13.03 -9.88
N GLU A 125 -8.57 -13.47 -8.95
CA GLU A 125 -9.58 -12.65 -8.33
C GLU A 125 -9.06 -12.13 -6.99
N LEU A 126 -9.01 -10.80 -6.85
CA LEU A 126 -8.71 -10.13 -5.59
C LEU A 126 -9.97 -10.12 -4.72
N ARG A 127 -9.93 -10.84 -3.60
CA ARG A 127 -11.06 -11.07 -2.69
C ARG A 127 -10.99 -10.22 -1.43
N GLY A 128 -9.81 -9.76 -1.01
CA GLY A 128 -9.65 -9.02 0.24
C GLY A 128 -8.19 -8.81 0.67
N GLY A 129 -8.02 -8.44 1.94
CA GLY A 129 -6.75 -8.48 2.65
C GLY A 129 -5.76 -7.38 2.30
N ALA A 130 -6.20 -6.36 1.56
CA ALA A 130 -5.45 -5.14 1.30
C ALA A 130 -6.36 -3.91 1.33
N ARG A 131 -5.85 -2.79 1.87
CA ARG A 131 -6.54 -1.49 1.84
C ARG A 131 -6.44 -0.83 0.47
N ARG A 132 -5.32 -1.04 -0.23
CA ARG A 132 -5.09 -0.59 -1.60
C ARG A 132 -4.37 -1.65 -2.41
N VAL A 133 -4.82 -1.87 -3.64
CA VAL A 133 -4.11 -2.67 -4.65
C VAL A 133 -3.96 -1.85 -5.92
N VAL A 134 -2.74 -1.79 -6.46
CA VAL A 134 -2.45 -1.20 -7.76
C VAL A 134 -1.77 -2.24 -8.63
N ASN A 135 -2.38 -2.56 -9.76
CA ASN A 135 -1.84 -3.46 -10.75
C ASN A 135 -1.34 -2.67 -11.95
N LEU A 136 -0.02 -2.66 -12.14
CA LEU A 136 0.67 -2.10 -13.29
C LEU A 136 0.94 -3.25 -14.25
N TYR A 137 0.31 -3.26 -15.41
CA TYR A 137 0.45 -4.36 -16.36
C TYR A 137 0.42 -3.84 -17.79
N GLN A 138 0.84 -4.66 -18.75
CA GLN A 138 0.83 -4.29 -20.16
C GLN A 138 0.11 -5.35 -20.99
N SER A 139 -1.13 -5.06 -21.40
CA SER A 139 -2.01 -6.07 -22.00
C SER A 139 -1.55 -6.59 -23.37
N ASN A 140 -0.64 -5.89 -24.04
CA ASN A 140 -0.19 -6.20 -25.40
C ASN A 140 1.20 -6.85 -25.46
N ASN A 141 1.77 -7.28 -24.33
CA ASN A 141 3.11 -7.88 -24.30
C ASN A 141 3.13 -9.41 -24.41
N GLY A 142 1.96 -10.08 -24.37
CA GLY A 142 1.82 -11.54 -24.48
C GLY A 142 1.98 -12.33 -23.18
N TRP A 143 2.28 -11.69 -22.06
CA TRP A 143 2.48 -12.31 -20.75
C TRP A 143 1.40 -11.90 -19.76
N ALA A 144 1.08 -10.62 -19.74
CA ALA A 144 0.30 -10.00 -18.69
C ALA A 144 -1.17 -10.38 -18.74
N VAL A 145 -1.77 -10.50 -17.56
CA VAL A 145 -3.23 -10.58 -17.40
C VAL A 145 -3.71 -9.57 -16.37
N PRO A 146 -4.88 -8.94 -16.56
CA PRO A 146 -5.43 -8.03 -15.57
C PRO A 146 -5.81 -8.79 -14.28
N VAL A 147 -5.72 -8.12 -13.15
CA VAL A 147 -6.27 -8.61 -11.88
C VAL A 147 -7.77 -8.36 -11.86
N ASN A 148 -8.57 -9.37 -11.56
CA ASN A 148 -10.02 -9.19 -11.44
C ASN A 148 -10.34 -8.71 -10.02
N ARG A 149 -11.04 -7.57 -9.89
CA ARG A 149 -11.58 -7.13 -8.61
C ARG A 149 -12.80 -7.98 -8.27
N GLY A 150 -12.71 -8.80 -7.23
CA GLY A 150 -13.84 -9.56 -6.72
C GLY A 150 -14.88 -8.66 -6.05
N PRO A 151 -16.15 -9.07 -6.00
CA PRO A 151 -17.25 -8.24 -5.48
C PRO A 151 -17.10 -7.92 -3.98
N ALA A 152 -16.37 -8.75 -3.24
CA ALA A 152 -16.10 -8.56 -1.82
C ALA A 152 -14.95 -7.58 -1.51
N PHE A 153 -14.17 -7.15 -2.51
CA PHE A 153 -13.03 -6.26 -2.27
C PHE A 153 -13.47 -4.81 -2.04
N ALA A 154 -13.47 -4.39 -0.77
CA ALA A 154 -13.86 -3.06 -0.34
C ALA A 154 -12.73 -2.00 -0.41
N GLY A 155 -11.49 -2.40 -0.68
CA GLY A 155 -10.34 -1.49 -0.73
C GLY A 155 -10.29 -0.63 -1.99
N ARG A 156 -9.28 0.25 -2.07
CA ARG A 156 -8.95 1.00 -3.29
C ARG A 156 -8.30 0.05 -4.29
N PHE A 157 -8.75 0.08 -5.54
CA PHE A 157 -8.25 -0.80 -6.60
C PHE A 157 -7.98 -0.01 -7.87
N ALA A 158 -6.82 -0.24 -8.49
CA ALA A 158 -6.50 0.29 -9.81
C ALA A 158 -5.86 -0.81 -10.66
N ASN A 159 -6.39 -1.01 -11.88
CA ASN A 159 -5.72 -1.74 -12.95
C ASN A 159 -5.26 -0.69 -13.96
N GLU A 160 -3.96 -0.51 -14.09
CA GLU A 160 -3.37 0.43 -15.02
C GLU A 160 -2.66 -0.32 -16.13
N ASP A 161 -3.24 -0.19 -17.32
CA ASP A 161 -2.70 -0.78 -18.53
C ASP A 161 -1.69 0.16 -19.17
N LEU A 162 -0.44 -0.29 -19.29
CA LEU A 162 0.68 0.45 -19.85
C LEU A 162 0.90 0.12 -21.34
N ARG A 163 -0.11 -0.41 -22.03
CA ARG A 163 -0.02 -0.77 -23.47
C ARG A 163 0.49 0.34 -24.40
N ASP A 164 0.28 1.60 -24.03
CA ASP A 164 0.68 2.78 -24.82
C ASP A 164 2.05 3.34 -24.40
N ALA A 165 2.65 2.79 -23.35
CA ALA A 165 3.97 3.22 -22.88
C ALA A 165 5.08 2.53 -23.69
N SER A 166 5.67 3.26 -24.63
CA SER A 166 6.78 2.79 -25.45
C SER A 166 7.96 2.34 -24.59
N GLY A 167 8.59 1.22 -24.95
CA GLY A 167 9.79 0.72 -24.28
C GLY A 167 9.53 0.03 -22.94
N ILE A 168 8.27 -0.18 -22.57
CA ILE A 168 7.89 -1.06 -21.46
C ILE A 168 7.53 -2.44 -22.03
N ASN A 169 7.92 -3.49 -21.32
CA ASN A 169 7.49 -4.87 -21.52
C ASN A 169 7.61 -5.66 -20.21
N HIS A 170 7.19 -6.93 -20.24
CA HIS A 170 7.27 -7.83 -19.09
C HIS A 170 8.65 -7.88 -18.43
N LEU A 171 9.73 -7.78 -19.21
CA LEU A 171 11.09 -7.95 -18.70
C LEU A 171 11.67 -6.69 -18.08
N ASN A 172 11.05 -5.52 -18.23
CA ASN A 172 11.62 -4.26 -17.76
C ASN A 172 10.64 -3.33 -17.04
N ILE A 173 9.35 -3.66 -16.99
CA ILE A 173 8.33 -2.89 -16.28
C ILE A 173 8.71 -2.63 -14.82
N ASP A 174 9.34 -3.60 -14.16
CA ASP A 174 9.86 -3.48 -12.79
C ASP A 174 11.09 -2.55 -12.68
N LYS A 175 11.71 -2.11 -13.79
CA LYS A 175 12.93 -1.27 -13.81
C LYS A 175 12.62 0.19 -14.12
N ILE A 176 11.39 0.51 -14.49
CA ILE A 176 11.01 1.85 -14.93
C ILE A 176 11.03 2.82 -13.75
N GLY A 177 11.99 3.75 -13.75
CA GLY A 177 12.19 4.69 -12.65
C GLY A 177 10.97 5.59 -12.37
N ALA A 178 10.18 5.90 -13.40
CA ALA A 178 8.92 6.62 -13.21
C ALA A 178 7.89 5.79 -12.41
N LEU A 179 7.79 4.48 -12.67
CA LEU A 179 6.92 3.60 -11.89
C LEU A 179 7.44 3.43 -10.46
N HIS A 180 8.76 3.34 -10.26
CA HIS A 180 9.35 3.32 -8.90
C HIS A 180 8.95 4.53 -8.08
N ARG A 181 9.03 5.74 -8.64
CA ARG A 181 8.62 6.97 -7.93
C ARG A 181 7.16 6.93 -7.50
N ARG A 182 6.28 6.41 -8.36
CA ARG A 182 4.86 6.24 -8.04
C ARG A 182 4.67 5.26 -6.89
N VAL A 183 5.35 4.11 -6.94
CA VAL A 183 5.28 3.11 -5.88
C VAL A 183 5.80 3.65 -4.55
N ILE A 184 6.92 4.37 -4.54
CA ILE A 184 7.45 5.01 -3.33
C ILE A 184 6.44 6.01 -2.76
N GLY A 185 5.82 6.83 -3.61
CA GLY A 185 4.75 7.75 -3.20
C GLY A 185 3.56 7.02 -2.56
N TRP A 186 3.13 5.90 -3.14
CA TRP A 186 2.05 5.09 -2.56
C TRP A 186 2.42 4.41 -1.25
N VAL A 187 3.70 4.04 -1.06
CA VAL A 187 4.19 3.55 0.23
C VAL A 187 4.15 4.66 1.27
N ALA A 188 4.58 5.88 0.92
CA ALA A 188 4.51 7.03 1.82
C ALA A 188 3.05 7.39 2.19
N GLU A 189 2.13 7.35 1.22
CA GLU A 189 0.69 7.51 1.46
C GLU A 189 0.16 6.44 2.41
N ALA A 190 0.54 5.17 2.23
CA ALA A 190 0.14 4.07 3.08
C ALA A 190 0.66 4.22 4.53
N VAL A 191 1.85 4.79 4.72
CA VAL A 191 2.40 5.13 6.03
C VAL A 191 1.63 6.28 6.68
N ALA A 192 1.35 7.35 5.93
CA ALA A 192 0.57 8.48 6.43
C ALA A 192 -0.86 8.08 6.83
N GLU A 193 -1.51 7.21 6.05
CA GLU A 193 -2.83 6.65 6.36
C GLU A 193 -2.82 5.76 7.62
N GLY A 194 -1.71 5.07 7.89
CA GLY A 194 -1.54 4.27 9.11
C GLY A 194 -1.27 5.13 10.36
N ALA A 195 -0.61 6.28 10.21
CA ALA A 195 -0.31 7.20 11.31
C ALA A 195 -1.46 8.16 11.65
N ALA A 196 -2.42 8.35 10.74
CA ALA A 196 -3.58 9.18 11.01
C ALA A 196 -4.36 8.61 12.21
N PRO A 197 -4.61 9.41 13.27
CA PRO A 197 -5.36 8.93 14.42
C PRO A 197 -6.70 8.41 13.92
N SER A 198 -7.01 7.16 14.29
CA SER A 198 -8.27 6.51 13.93
C SER A 198 -9.38 7.50 14.20
N ARG A 199 -10.08 7.90 13.14
CA ARG A 199 -11.19 8.84 13.23
C ARG A 199 -12.30 8.10 13.97
N ARG A 200 -12.23 8.09 15.31
CA ARG A 200 -13.25 7.52 16.19
C ARG A 200 -14.56 8.15 15.74
N ALA A 201 -15.51 7.30 15.36
CA ALA A 201 -16.86 7.74 15.10
C ALA A 201 -17.32 8.60 16.29
N PRO A 202 -17.98 9.76 16.06
CA PRO A 202 -18.48 10.57 17.15
C PRO A 202 -19.36 9.69 18.04
N ALA A 203 -19.06 9.69 19.34
CA ALA A 203 -19.85 8.97 20.32
C ALA A 203 -21.31 9.42 20.16
N ALA A 204 -22.21 8.45 19.96
CA ALA A 204 -23.64 8.74 19.90
C ALA A 204 -24.06 9.51 21.16
N PRO A 205 -24.86 10.57 21.04
CA PRO A 205 -25.31 11.30 22.22
C PRO A 205 -26.09 10.34 23.11
N ARG A 206 -25.65 10.23 24.37
CA ARG A 206 -26.42 9.53 25.41
C ARG A 206 -27.73 10.29 25.59
N ARG A 207 -28.85 9.60 25.38
CA ARG A 207 -30.19 10.05 25.78
C ARG A 207 -30.41 9.74 27.24
#